data_AF-A0A929GZR6-F1
#
_entry.id   AF-A0A929GZR6-F1
#
_cell.length_a   1.000
_cell.length_b   1.000
_cell.length_c   1.000
_cell.angle_alpha   90.00
_cell.angle_beta   90.00
_cell.angle_gamma   90.00
#
_symmetry.space_group_name_H-M   'P 1'
#
loop_
_entity.id
_entity.type
_entity.pdbx_description
1 polymer ?
#
loop_
_entity_poly.entity_id
_entity_poly.type
_entity_poly.pdbx_seq_one_letter_code
_entity_poly.pdbx_strand_id
1 'polypeptide(L)'
;MDKSRFEVAADRLRWYCDPAPFDFGCTEDLAPLHEFIGQDRAIRAIEFGLSMERDGYNIYLSGLTGTGKTSVAKTYIQKLILEREERGETYRVSDWCYIYNFAHVDRPRMVELPRGAGREFRDNIGGLLQRLKRDLAKAFSSEDYKTQRKELVEEGQARQREIFGELRTEAQKKGFLIQMTQAGAALVPLKDGKALSQEEFMALEQGQQKAFEVARNELRKNLEAVFEDAQELERETAEKLQESDRGVAEFTISRLFEKLSGKYSDSADIVQYLADLKSYTLDRTDTFKAQQEEKSEAVLVLPTIQSQYGSDPFVPFQVNVFVDNGA
;
A
#
# COMPACT_ATOMS: atom_id res chain seq x y z
N MET A 1 -30.56 86.54 -20.45
CA MET A 1 -31.40 85.36 -20.69
C MET A 1 -32.13 85.05 -19.41
N ASP A 2 -33.45 85.00 -19.46
CA ASP A 2 -34.29 84.65 -18.31
C ASP A 2 -34.15 83.15 -18.01
N LYS A 3 -33.62 82.83 -16.83
CA LYS A 3 -33.36 81.44 -16.39
C LYS A 3 -34.63 80.74 -15.88
N SER A 4 -35.68 81.50 -15.56
CA SER A 4 -36.94 80.96 -15.03
C SER A 4 -37.62 79.99 -16.01
N ARG A 5 -37.45 80.19 -17.32
CA ARG A 5 -38.00 79.29 -18.35
C ARG A 5 -37.37 77.90 -18.37
N PHE A 6 -36.24 77.71 -17.68
CA PHE A 6 -35.56 76.43 -17.55
C PHE A 6 -35.66 75.86 -16.12
N GLU A 7 -36.40 76.52 -15.22
CA GLU A 7 -36.65 75.99 -13.88
C GLU A 7 -37.53 74.75 -13.98
N VAL A 8 -37.03 73.65 -13.43
CA VAL A 8 -37.78 72.42 -13.24
C VAL A 8 -38.42 72.50 -11.86
N ALA A 9 -39.75 72.41 -11.82
CA ALA A 9 -40.50 72.41 -10.57
C ALA A 9 -40.04 71.25 -9.66
N ALA A 10 -40.01 71.48 -8.35
CA ALA A 10 -39.41 70.56 -7.37
C ALA A 10 -40.06 69.16 -7.36
N ASP A 11 -41.34 69.08 -7.69
CA ASP A 11 -42.11 67.85 -7.87
C ASP A 11 -41.63 67.01 -9.06
N ARG A 12 -41.05 67.64 -10.09
CA ARG A 12 -40.45 66.99 -11.26
C ARG A 12 -38.98 66.60 -11.06
N LEU A 13 -38.37 66.97 -9.94
CA LEU A 13 -36.98 66.60 -9.61
C LEU A 13 -36.88 65.19 -9.01
N ARG A 14 -38.00 64.58 -8.61
CA ARG A 14 -38.02 63.22 -8.06
C ARG A 14 -38.99 62.33 -8.82
N TRP A 15 -38.61 61.07 -8.93
CA TRP A 15 -39.57 60.03 -9.28
C TRP A 15 -40.50 59.77 -8.09
N TYR A 16 -41.80 59.65 -8.33
CA TYR A 16 -42.81 59.34 -7.31
C TYR A 16 -43.52 58.04 -7.69
N CYS A 17 -43.47 57.07 -6.79
CA CYS A 17 -44.26 55.84 -6.87
C CYS A 17 -45.54 56.05 -6.07
N ASP A 18 -46.69 55.98 -6.72
CA ASP A 18 -47.96 55.97 -6.01
C ASP A 18 -48.09 54.66 -5.22
N PRO A 19 -48.25 54.69 -3.88
CA PRO A 19 -48.37 53.49 -3.09
C PRO A 19 -49.77 52.84 -3.15
N ALA A 20 -50.79 53.56 -3.66
CA ALA A 20 -52.17 53.08 -3.70
C ALA A 20 -52.39 51.72 -4.41
N PRO A 21 -51.59 51.32 -5.43
CA PRO A 21 -51.74 50.02 -6.09
C PRO A 21 -51.19 48.82 -5.30
N PHE A 22 -50.42 49.04 -4.22
CA PHE A 22 -49.81 47.96 -3.46
C PHE A 22 -50.71 47.52 -2.29
N ASP A 23 -50.84 46.21 -2.13
CA ASP A 23 -51.67 45.54 -1.12
C ASP A 23 -50.87 45.08 0.12
N PHE A 24 -49.63 45.57 0.27
CA PHE A 24 -48.73 45.25 1.37
C PHE A 24 -48.20 46.52 2.06
N GLY A 25 -47.86 46.41 3.35
CA GLY A 25 -47.30 47.51 4.14
C GLY A 25 -45.76 47.55 4.10
N CYS A 26 -45.12 46.38 4.07
CA CYS A 26 -43.68 46.24 4.00
C CYS A 26 -43.29 45.18 2.96
N THR A 27 -42.14 45.34 2.30
CA THR A 27 -41.61 44.32 1.38
C THR A 27 -41.22 43.02 2.09
N GLU A 28 -41.12 43.02 3.43
CA GLU A 28 -40.95 41.81 4.24
C GLU A 28 -42.18 40.90 4.21
N ASP A 29 -43.36 41.45 3.91
CA ASP A 29 -44.63 40.72 3.83
C ASP A 29 -44.77 39.95 2.50
N LEU A 30 -43.87 40.21 1.54
CA LEU A 30 -43.89 39.59 0.22
C LEU A 30 -43.14 38.27 0.20
N ALA A 31 -43.72 37.29 -0.50
CA ALA A 31 -43.00 36.07 -0.83
C ALA A 31 -41.76 36.40 -1.66
N PRO A 32 -40.57 35.83 -1.33
CA PRO A 32 -39.36 36.03 -2.11
C PRO A 32 -39.58 35.65 -3.57
N LEU A 33 -39.20 36.53 -4.49
CA LEU A 33 -39.24 36.20 -5.91
C LEU A 33 -38.10 35.23 -6.24
N HIS A 34 -38.47 34.00 -6.59
CA HIS A 34 -37.53 32.97 -7.03
C HIS A 34 -37.21 33.05 -8.54
N GLU A 35 -37.91 33.92 -9.26
CA GLU A 35 -37.73 34.16 -10.69
C GLU A 35 -36.80 35.35 -10.93
N PHE A 36 -35.99 35.25 -11.99
CA PHE A 36 -35.06 36.31 -12.33
C PHE A 36 -35.72 37.33 -13.26
N ILE A 37 -35.82 38.58 -12.81
CA ILE A 37 -36.53 39.63 -13.55
C ILE A 37 -35.70 40.09 -14.76
N GLY A 38 -36.33 40.11 -15.94
CA GLY A 38 -35.79 40.79 -17.13
C GLY A 38 -34.63 40.07 -17.83
N GLN A 39 -34.44 38.77 -17.59
CA GLN A 39 -33.37 37.96 -18.19
C GLN A 39 -33.89 36.76 -18.97
N ASP A 40 -35.05 36.90 -19.64
CA ASP A 40 -35.73 35.82 -20.37
C ASP A 40 -34.82 35.08 -21.36
N ARG A 41 -33.95 35.84 -22.06
CA ARG A 41 -32.99 35.26 -23.00
C ARG A 41 -31.98 34.34 -22.31
N ALA A 42 -31.46 34.75 -21.14
CA ALA A 42 -30.47 33.97 -20.41
C ALA A 42 -31.10 32.71 -19.81
N ILE A 43 -32.32 32.84 -19.27
CA ILE A 43 -33.11 31.73 -18.75
C ILE A 43 -33.34 30.66 -19.83
N ARG A 44 -33.85 31.05 -21.01
CA ARG A 44 -34.08 30.12 -22.12
C ARG A 44 -32.80 29.41 -22.58
N ALA A 45 -31.66 30.11 -22.56
CA ALA A 45 -30.38 29.52 -22.92
C ALA A 45 -29.91 28.48 -21.89
N ILE A 46 -30.13 28.73 -20.60
CA ILE A 46 -29.87 27.76 -19.53
C ILE A 46 -30.77 26.54 -19.69
N GLU A 47 -32.09 26.75 -19.85
CA GLU A 47 -33.05 25.66 -20.04
C GLU A 47 -32.72 24.80 -21.26
N PHE A 48 -32.44 25.44 -22.40
CA PHE A 48 -32.02 24.74 -23.62
C PHE A 48 -30.74 23.95 -23.37
N GLY A 49 -29.72 24.55 -22.77
CA GLY A 49 -28.45 23.89 -22.48
C GLY A 49 -28.60 22.68 -21.56
N LEU A 50 -29.42 22.80 -20.50
CA LEU A 50 -29.67 21.72 -19.55
C LEU A 50 -30.62 20.63 -20.09
N SER A 51 -31.40 20.94 -21.12
CA SER A 51 -32.24 19.96 -21.84
C SER A 51 -31.46 19.08 -22.82
N MET A 52 -30.19 19.39 -23.10
CA MET A 52 -29.36 18.54 -23.96
C MET A 52 -29.03 17.23 -23.23
N GLU A 53 -29.40 16.10 -23.81
CA GLU A 53 -29.17 14.76 -23.22
C GLU A 53 -27.80 14.17 -23.60
N ARG A 54 -27.14 14.72 -24.62
CA ARG A 54 -25.83 14.22 -25.08
C ARG A 54 -24.69 14.93 -24.36
N ASP A 55 -23.61 14.20 -24.14
CA ASP A 55 -22.37 14.75 -23.59
C ASP A 55 -21.70 15.74 -24.56
N GLY A 56 -20.83 16.61 -24.01
CA GLY A 56 -20.02 17.57 -24.78
C GLY A 56 -20.63 18.97 -24.90
N TYR A 57 -21.86 19.17 -24.44
CA TYR A 57 -22.48 20.50 -24.37
C TYR A 57 -22.13 21.16 -23.04
N ASN A 58 -21.55 22.36 -23.11
CA ASN A 58 -21.17 23.15 -21.95
C ASN A 58 -21.91 24.50 -21.98
N ILE A 59 -22.37 24.97 -20.82
CA ILE A 59 -23.01 26.28 -20.69
C ILE A 59 -21.99 27.29 -20.14
N TYR A 60 -21.82 28.40 -20.84
CA TYR A 60 -21.01 29.54 -20.38
C TYR A 60 -21.91 30.73 -20.06
N LEU A 61 -21.78 31.28 -18.85
CA LEU A 61 -22.58 32.40 -18.36
C LEU A 61 -21.73 33.68 -18.32
N SER A 62 -22.15 34.69 -19.08
CA SER A 62 -21.49 36.00 -19.14
C SER A 62 -22.44 37.12 -18.70
N GLY A 63 -21.88 38.16 -18.08
CA GLY A 63 -22.62 39.34 -17.62
C GLY A 63 -21.89 40.10 -16.52
N LEU A 64 -22.35 41.31 -16.22
CA LEU A 64 -21.74 42.19 -15.22
C LEU A 64 -21.63 41.52 -13.84
N THR A 65 -20.64 41.90 -13.04
CA THR A 65 -20.50 41.44 -11.66
C THR A 65 -21.69 41.91 -10.82
N GLY A 66 -22.16 41.06 -9.89
CA GLY A 66 -23.30 41.39 -9.04
C GLY A 66 -24.68 41.05 -9.61
N THR A 67 -24.77 40.58 -10.87
CA THR A 67 -26.07 40.22 -11.50
C THR A 67 -26.57 38.81 -11.13
N GLY A 68 -26.14 38.23 -10.00
CA GLY A 68 -26.68 36.95 -9.51
C GLY A 68 -26.46 35.71 -10.39
N LYS A 69 -25.59 35.75 -11.42
CA LYS A 69 -25.41 34.65 -12.42
C LYS A 69 -25.30 33.25 -11.82
N THR A 70 -24.45 33.09 -10.79
CA THR A 70 -24.24 31.81 -10.12
C THR A 70 -25.49 31.34 -9.38
N SER A 71 -26.22 32.27 -8.75
CA SER A 71 -27.49 31.97 -8.08
C SER A 71 -28.52 31.51 -9.09
N VAL A 72 -28.67 32.20 -10.22
CA VAL A 72 -29.58 31.79 -11.32
C VAL A 72 -29.26 30.37 -11.78
N ALA A 73 -27.99 30.10 -12.10
CA ALA A 73 -27.57 28.78 -12.56
C ALA A 73 -27.94 27.68 -11.54
N LYS A 74 -27.63 27.90 -10.25
CA LYS A 74 -27.94 26.94 -9.18
C LYS A 74 -29.44 26.72 -9.02
N THR A 75 -30.24 27.79 -8.97
CA THR A 75 -31.70 27.70 -8.83
C THR A 75 -32.33 26.93 -9.98
N TYR A 76 -31.91 27.18 -11.22
CA TYR A 76 -32.44 26.45 -12.39
C TYR A 76 -31.99 25.00 -12.44
N ILE A 77 -30.73 24.70 -12.08
CA ILE A 77 -30.25 23.31 -11.97
C ILE A 77 -31.06 22.57 -10.89
N GLN A 78 -31.29 23.17 -9.73
CA GLN A 78 -32.11 22.59 -8.66
C GLN A 78 -33.55 22.34 -9.10
N LYS A 79 -34.18 23.34 -9.74
CA LYS A 79 -35.54 23.21 -10.29
C LYS A 79 -35.62 22.05 -11.27
N LEU A 80 -34.68 21.95 -12.20
CA LEU A 80 -34.65 20.86 -13.19
C LEU A 80 -34.46 19.48 -12.53
N ILE A 81 -33.60 19.40 -11.51
CA ILE A 81 -33.39 18.15 -10.75
C ILE A 81 -34.72 17.72 -10.12
N LEU A 82 -35.40 18.61 -9.40
CA LEU A 82 -36.71 18.33 -8.78
C LEU A 82 -37.76 17.91 -9.80
N GLU A 83 -37.90 18.64 -10.91
CA GLU A 83 -38.87 18.31 -11.97
C GLU A 83 -38.61 16.95 -12.62
N ARG A 84 -37.34 16.53 -12.73
CA ARG A 84 -36.97 15.20 -13.26
C ARG A 84 -37.18 14.10 -12.23
N GLU A 85 -36.90 14.37 -10.95
CA GLU A 85 -37.21 13.45 -9.85
C GLU A 85 -38.72 13.20 -9.74
N GLU A 86 -39.56 14.23 -9.88
CA GLU A 86 -41.03 14.12 -9.91
C GLU A 86 -41.52 13.25 -11.09
N ARG A 87 -40.78 13.24 -12.20
CA ARG A 87 -41.03 12.36 -13.36
C ARG A 87 -40.55 10.93 -13.17
N GLY A 88 -39.93 10.62 -12.03
CA GLY A 88 -39.38 9.30 -11.71
C GLY A 88 -38.00 9.03 -12.33
N GLU A 89 -37.32 10.07 -12.83
CA GLU A 89 -35.93 9.94 -13.29
C GLU A 89 -35.00 9.80 -12.09
N THR A 90 -34.02 8.91 -12.19
CA THR A 90 -33.03 8.68 -11.12
C THR A 90 -31.64 9.10 -11.58
N TYR A 91 -30.97 9.90 -10.76
CA TYR A 91 -29.59 10.30 -11.00
C TYR A 91 -28.63 9.31 -10.37
N ARG A 92 -27.80 8.68 -11.19
CA ARG A 92 -26.70 7.85 -10.68
C ARG A 92 -25.56 8.76 -10.24
N VAL A 93 -25.57 9.14 -8.97
CA VAL A 93 -24.43 9.78 -8.31
C VAL A 93 -23.50 8.71 -7.77
N SER A 94 -22.22 8.89 -8.03
CA SER A 94 -21.17 7.94 -7.67
C SER A 94 -20.10 8.65 -6.86
N ASP A 95 -19.52 7.92 -5.91
CA ASP A 95 -18.32 8.36 -5.22
C ASP A 95 -17.11 8.09 -6.11
N TRP A 96 -16.12 8.99 -6.05
CA TRP A 96 -14.90 8.87 -6.85
C TRP A 96 -13.70 8.83 -5.95
N CYS A 97 -12.89 7.78 -6.08
CA CYS A 97 -11.70 7.58 -5.26
C CYS A 97 -10.46 7.45 -6.16
N TYR A 98 -9.33 7.96 -5.68
CA TYR A 98 -8.02 7.61 -6.21
C TYR A 98 -7.41 6.47 -5.40
N ILE A 99 -6.95 5.45 -6.12
CA ILE A 99 -6.22 4.30 -5.59
C ILE A 99 -4.82 4.25 -6.18
N TYR A 100 -3.93 3.56 -5.48
CA TYR A 100 -2.55 3.41 -5.91
C TYR A 100 -2.45 2.60 -7.20
N ASN A 101 -1.54 3.01 -8.09
CA ASN A 101 -1.29 2.34 -9.36
C ASN A 101 0.08 1.67 -9.35
N PHE A 102 0.08 0.35 -9.19
CA PHE A 102 1.31 -0.44 -9.12
C PHE A 102 2.10 -0.47 -10.44
N ALA A 103 1.44 -0.24 -11.59
CA ALA A 103 2.12 -0.17 -12.88
C ALA A 103 2.77 1.20 -13.13
N HIS A 104 2.16 2.28 -12.60
CA HIS A 104 2.61 3.66 -12.80
C HIS A 104 2.39 4.47 -11.52
N VAL A 105 3.40 4.50 -10.65
CA VAL A 105 3.32 5.12 -9.31
C VAL A 105 2.88 6.59 -9.35
N ASP A 106 3.31 7.34 -10.38
CA ASP A 106 2.97 8.76 -10.54
C ASP A 106 1.60 9.01 -11.18
N ARG A 107 0.83 7.95 -11.47
CA ARG A 107 -0.48 8.00 -12.14
C ARG A 107 -1.52 7.21 -11.35
N PRO A 108 -2.05 7.76 -10.24
CA PRO A 108 -3.08 7.08 -9.46
C PRO A 108 -4.29 6.75 -10.34
N ARG A 109 -4.92 5.60 -10.09
CA ARG A 109 -6.12 5.20 -10.82
C ARG A 109 -7.35 5.77 -10.15
N MET A 110 -8.29 6.26 -10.95
CA MET A 110 -9.59 6.70 -10.47
C MET A 110 -10.54 5.51 -10.51
N VAL A 111 -11.33 5.32 -9.46
CA VAL A 111 -12.39 4.31 -9.40
C VAL A 111 -13.72 4.94 -9.04
N GLU A 112 -14.77 4.45 -9.72
CA GLU A 112 -16.15 4.80 -9.46
C GLU A 112 -16.76 3.82 -8.46
N LEU A 113 -17.41 4.34 -7.43
CA LEU A 113 -18.07 3.59 -6.37
C LEU A 113 -19.53 4.03 -6.24
N PRO A 114 -20.45 3.15 -5.79
CA PRO A 114 -21.80 3.56 -5.44
C PRO A 114 -21.80 4.71 -4.41
N ARG A 115 -22.84 5.53 -4.44
CA ARG A 115 -23.05 6.64 -3.49
C ARG A 115 -22.78 6.21 -2.04
N GLY A 116 -21.88 6.93 -1.37
CA GLY A 116 -21.53 6.72 0.04
C GLY A 116 -20.58 5.55 0.32
N ALA A 117 -20.21 4.76 -0.70
CA ALA A 117 -19.28 3.64 -0.54
C ALA A 117 -17.81 4.08 -0.54
N GLY A 118 -17.48 5.32 -0.92
CA GLY A 118 -16.11 5.83 -1.00
C GLY A 118 -15.40 5.84 0.36
N ARG A 119 -16.05 6.41 1.38
CA ARG A 119 -15.53 6.39 2.78
C ARG A 119 -15.40 4.97 3.30
N GLU A 120 -16.41 4.16 3.07
CA GLU A 120 -16.42 2.77 3.52
C GLU A 120 -15.27 1.97 2.89
N PHE A 121 -14.99 2.17 1.61
CA PHE A 121 -13.86 1.55 0.91
C PHE A 121 -12.52 2.00 1.50
N ARG A 122 -12.31 3.31 1.69
CA ARG A 122 -11.10 3.82 2.34
C ARG A 122 -10.89 3.19 3.73
N ASP A 123 -11.93 3.16 4.54
CA ASP A 123 -11.84 2.64 5.91
C ASP A 123 -11.62 1.11 5.91
N ASN A 124 -12.17 0.40 4.92
CA ASN A 124 -11.93 -1.03 4.71
C ASN A 124 -10.48 -1.34 4.35
N ILE A 125 -9.84 -0.54 3.48
CA ILE A 125 -8.41 -0.69 3.14
C ILE A 125 -7.52 -0.29 4.33
N GLY A 126 -7.84 0.81 5.03
CA GLY A 126 -7.12 1.19 6.26
C GLY A 126 -7.22 0.11 7.35
N GLY A 127 -8.41 -0.48 7.51
CA GLY A 127 -8.65 -1.60 8.40
C GLY A 127 -7.94 -2.88 7.96
N LEU A 128 -7.81 -3.13 6.65
CA LEU A 128 -7.00 -4.24 6.12
C LEU A 128 -5.55 -4.11 6.55
N LEU A 129 -4.95 -2.93 6.41
CA LEU A 129 -3.57 -2.68 6.83
C LEU A 129 -3.35 -3.02 8.31
N GLN A 130 -4.25 -2.56 9.19
CA GLN A 130 -4.16 -2.86 10.63
C GLN A 130 -4.31 -4.35 10.92
N ARG A 131 -5.22 -5.03 10.22
CA ARG A 131 -5.40 -6.48 10.33
C ARG A 131 -4.16 -7.24 9.85
N LEU A 132 -3.56 -6.84 8.74
CA LEU A 132 -2.32 -7.45 8.22
C LEU A 132 -1.19 -7.37 9.24
N LYS A 133 -0.91 -6.18 9.79
CA LYS A 133 0.14 -5.98 10.80
C LYS A 133 -0.05 -6.90 12.02
N ARG A 134 -1.28 -6.98 12.54
CA ARG A 134 -1.59 -7.78 13.72
C ARG A 134 -1.58 -9.28 13.42
N ASP A 135 -2.26 -9.71 12.36
CA ASP A 135 -2.49 -11.12 12.09
C ASP A 135 -1.20 -11.80 11.59
N LEU A 136 -0.35 -11.10 10.82
CA LEU A 136 0.99 -11.59 10.46
C LEU A 136 1.90 -11.73 11.67
N ALA A 137 1.95 -10.71 12.54
CA ALA A 137 2.74 -10.80 13.77
C ALA A 137 2.28 -11.98 14.65
N LYS A 138 0.96 -12.21 14.75
CA LYS A 138 0.40 -13.37 15.45
C LYS A 138 0.78 -14.70 14.79
N ALA A 139 0.74 -14.79 13.46
CA ALA A 139 1.10 -16.00 12.74
C ALA A 139 2.59 -16.37 12.97
N PHE A 140 3.49 -15.40 12.85
CA PHE A 140 4.93 -15.60 13.06
C PHE A 140 5.35 -15.76 14.54
N SER A 141 4.46 -15.48 15.49
CA SER A 141 4.68 -15.74 16.92
C SER A 141 3.99 -17.01 17.42
N SER A 142 3.26 -17.72 16.54
CA SER A 142 2.56 -18.95 16.87
C SER A 142 3.52 -20.08 17.21
N GLU A 143 3.13 -20.95 18.14
CA GLU A 143 3.93 -22.11 18.53
C GLU A 143 4.10 -23.11 17.37
N ASP A 144 3.07 -23.26 16.52
CA ASP A 144 3.13 -24.12 15.33
C ASP A 144 4.25 -23.64 14.39
N TYR A 145 4.31 -22.34 14.08
CA TYR A 145 5.37 -21.77 13.26
C TYR A 145 6.76 -21.91 13.89
N LYS A 146 6.89 -21.61 15.20
CA LYS A 146 8.17 -21.76 15.91
C LYS A 146 8.66 -23.21 15.90
N THR A 147 7.75 -24.16 16.07
CA THR A 147 8.05 -25.59 16.08
C THR A 147 8.49 -26.04 14.68
N GLN A 148 7.72 -25.72 13.64
CA GLN A 148 8.08 -26.05 12.26
C GLN A 148 9.44 -25.45 11.85
N ARG A 149 9.69 -24.18 12.21
CA ARG A 149 10.97 -23.52 11.96
C ARG A 149 12.12 -24.21 12.69
N LYS A 150 11.91 -24.58 13.95
CA LYS A 150 12.91 -25.30 14.75
C LYS A 150 13.23 -26.67 14.15
N GLU A 151 12.22 -27.43 13.73
CA GLU A 151 12.38 -28.74 13.08
C GLU A 151 13.21 -28.64 11.80
N LEU A 152 12.94 -27.65 10.93
CA LEU A 152 13.72 -27.42 9.72
C LEU A 152 15.20 -27.11 10.00
N VAL A 153 15.45 -26.28 11.00
CA VAL A 153 16.83 -25.95 11.44
C VAL A 153 17.52 -27.17 12.03
N GLU A 154 16.83 -27.93 12.87
CA GLU A 154 17.37 -29.14 13.49
C GLU A 154 17.66 -30.24 12.46
N GLU A 155 16.81 -30.38 11.44
CA GLU A 155 17.02 -31.30 10.30
C GLU A 155 18.28 -30.92 9.52
N GLY A 156 18.42 -29.64 9.14
CA GLY A 156 19.61 -29.13 8.44
C GLY A 156 20.88 -29.36 9.27
N GLN A 157 20.86 -29.01 10.56
CA GLN A 157 21.98 -29.24 11.47
C GLN A 157 22.30 -30.72 11.68
N ALA A 158 21.29 -31.60 11.71
CA ALA A 158 21.49 -33.04 11.85
C ALA A 158 22.21 -33.62 10.64
N ARG A 159 21.77 -33.27 9.43
CA ARG A 159 22.44 -33.66 8.17
C ARG A 159 23.86 -33.10 8.11
N GLN A 160 24.08 -31.85 8.52
CA GLN A 160 25.42 -31.26 8.56
C GLN A 160 26.34 -32.05 9.51
N ARG A 161 25.84 -32.44 10.69
CA ARG A 161 26.60 -33.28 11.64
C ARG A 161 26.93 -34.66 11.07
N GLU A 162 26.04 -35.25 10.27
CA GLU A 162 26.25 -36.54 9.61
C GLU A 162 27.39 -36.46 8.59
N ILE A 163 27.34 -35.49 7.66
CA ILE A 163 28.37 -35.27 6.63
C ILE A 163 29.75 -35.05 7.27
N PHE A 164 29.86 -34.18 8.27
CA PHE A 164 31.13 -33.97 8.99
C PHE A 164 31.54 -35.17 9.86
N GLY A 165 30.59 -35.97 10.33
CA GLY A 165 30.82 -37.18 11.12
C GLY A 165 31.47 -38.30 10.30
N GLU A 166 31.01 -38.49 9.07
CA GLU A 166 31.60 -39.44 8.12
C GLU A 166 33.05 -39.08 7.79
N LEU A 167 33.29 -37.80 7.47
CA LEU A 167 34.63 -37.29 7.17
C LEU A 167 35.59 -37.43 8.36
N ARG A 168 35.13 -37.14 9.60
CA ARG A 168 35.93 -37.36 10.82
C ARG A 168 36.32 -38.83 10.97
N THR A 169 35.39 -39.74 10.70
CA THR A 169 35.62 -41.18 10.81
C THR A 169 36.61 -41.66 9.75
N GLU A 170 36.51 -41.16 8.52
CA GLU A 170 37.49 -41.46 7.46
C GLU A 170 38.88 -40.90 7.79
N ALA A 171 38.95 -39.65 8.27
CA ALA A 171 40.20 -39.03 8.69
C ALA A 171 40.88 -39.83 9.80
N GLN A 172 40.14 -40.26 10.84
CA GLN A 172 40.69 -41.08 11.91
C GLN A 172 41.23 -42.42 11.40
N LYS A 173 40.52 -43.10 10.48
CA LYS A 173 40.99 -44.35 9.85
C LYS A 173 42.28 -44.16 9.05
N LYS A 174 42.45 -42.99 8.42
CA LYS A 174 43.67 -42.61 7.69
C LYS A 174 44.75 -41.99 8.59
N GLY A 175 44.55 -41.97 9.91
CA GLY A 175 45.52 -41.45 10.88
C GLY A 175 45.58 -39.92 10.95
N PHE A 176 44.44 -39.23 10.79
CA PHE A 176 44.32 -37.78 10.91
C PHE A 176 43.20 -37.37 11.86
N LEU A 177 43.38 -36.22 12.50
CA LEU A 177 42.38 -35.48 13.24
C LEU A 177 41.99 -34.22 12.44
N ILE A 178 40.70 -33.95 12.31
CA ILE A 178 40.20 -32.71 11.73
C ILE A 178 39.94 -31.71 12.85
N GLN A 179 40.62 -30.58 12.82
CA GLN A 179 40.51 -29.53 13.84
C GLN A 179 40.10 -28.20 13.19
N MET A 180 39.07 -27.55 13.73
CA MET A 180 38.64 -26.23 13.27
C MET A 180 39.59 -25.18 13.86
N THR A 181 40.23 -24.41 13.00
CA THR A 181 41.09 -23.28 13.37
C THR A 181 40.50 -21.97 12.83
N GLN A 182 41.04 -20.83 13.24
CA GLN A 182 40.59 -19.53 12.69
C GLN A 182 40.89 -19.37 11.20
N ALA A 183 41.85 -20.12 10.65
CA ALA A 183 42.16 -20.15 9.23
C ALA A 183 41.36 -21.23 8.46
N GLY A 184 40.42 -21.92 9.11
CA GLY A 184 39.63 -23.02 8.55
C GLY A 184 39.97 -24.38 9.14
N ALA A 185 39.48 -25.45 8.51
CA ALA A 185 39.72 -26.82 8.95
C ALA A 185 41.16 -27.27 8.65
N ALA A 186 41.85 -27.79 9.66
CA ALA A 186 43.21 -28.31 9.58
C ALA A 186 43.25 -29.83 9.78
N LEU A 187 44.07 -30.52 8.98
CA LEU A 187 44.32 -31.97 9.06
C LEU A 187 45.61 -32.24 9.84
N VAL A 188 45.47 -32.71 11.07
CA VAL A 188 46.59 -33.00 11.98
C VAL A 188 46.91 -34.50 11.96
N PRO A 189 48.13 -34.93 11.61
CA PRO A 189 48.50 -36.36 11.61
C PRO A 189 48.46 -36.95 13.04
N LEU A 190 48.09 -38.22 13.13
CA LEU A 190 48.04 -39.01 14.35
C LEU A 190 49.00 -40.20 14.25
N LYS A 191 49.72 -40.49 15.33
CA LYS A 191 50.48 -41.73 15.52
C LYS A 191 50.14 -42.31 16.88
N ASP A 192 49.74 -43.58 16.91
CA ASP A 192 49.30 -44.28 18.13
C ASP A 192 48.20 -43.51 18.91
N GLY A 193 47.30 -42.83 18.18
CA GLY A 193 46.22 -42.03 18.76
C GLY A 193 46.62 -40.65 19.29
N LYS A 194 47.88 -40.23 19.16
CA LYS A 194 48.37 -38.91 19.58
C LYS A 194 48.68 -38.03 18.37
N ALA A 195 48.35 -36.74 18.48
CA ALA A 195 48.70 -35.74 17.48
C ALA A 195 50.22 -35.61 17.38
N LEU A 196 50.75 -35.75 16.16
CA LEU A 196 52.16 -35.56 15.88
C LEU A 196 52.48 -34.07 15.82
N SER A 197 53.51 -33.64 16.55
CA SER A 197 54.16 -32.36 16.32
C SER A 197 54.94 -32.37 15.01
N GLN A 198 55.30 -31.19 14.51
CA GLN A 198 56.05 -31.06 13.27
C GLN A 198 57.45 -31.70 13.35
N GLU A 199 58.08 -31.66 14.53
CA GLU A 199 59.38 -32.30 14.80
C GLU A 199 59.28 -33.83 14.78
N GLU A 200 58.23 -34.40 15.39
CA GLU A 200 57.98 -35.85 15.41
C GLU A 200 57.61 -36.40 14.02
N PHE A 201 56.91 -35.61 13.21
CA PHE A 201 56.62 -35.96 11.81
C PHE A 201 57.89 -36.02 10.97
N MET A 202 58.79 -35.05 11.13
CA MET A 202 60.07 -35.00 10.41
C MET A 202 61.04 -36.11 10.83
N ALA A 203 60.88 -36.65 12.04
CA ALA A 203 61.64 -37.80 12.54
C ALA A 203 61.14 -39.17 12.02
N LEU A 204 60.00 -39.22 11.30
CA LEU A 204 59.50 -40.45 10.67
C LEU A 204 60.38 -40.88 9.47
N GLU A 205 60.36 -42.17 9.14
CA GLU A 205 60.99 -42.66 7.92
C GLU A 205 60.35 -42.06 6.66
N GLN A 206 61.16 -41.83 5.61
CA GLN A 206 60.68 -41.24 4.34
C GLN A 206 59.48 -41.97 3.73
N GLY A 207 59.39 -43.30 3.90
CA GLY A 207 58.25 -44.08 3.44
C GLY A 207 56.94 -43.74 4.17
N GLN A 208 57.00 -43.53 5.49
CA GLN A 208 55.85 -43.14 6.31
C GLN A 208 55.43 -41.69 6.04
N GLN A 209 56.40 -40.78 5.86
CA GLN A 209 56.13 -39.38 5.48
C GLN A 209 55.35 -39.30 4.16
N LYS A 210 55.79 -40.03 3.12
CA LYS A 210 55.09 -40.08 1.83
C LYS A 210 53.67 -40.66 1.95
N ALA A 211 53.47 -41.67 2.78
CA ALA A 211 52.14 -42.25 3.01
C ALA A 211 51.17 -41.23 3.63
N PHE A 212 51.63 -40.47 4.64
CA PHE A 212 50.85 -39.39 5.23
C PHE A 212 50.56 -38.26 4.22
N GLU A 213 51.51 -37.89 3.36
CA GLU A 213 51.27 -36.87 2.33
C GLU A 213 50.19 -37.28 1.31
N VAL A 214 50.22 -38.53 0.84
CA VAL A 214 49.19 -39.06 -0.07
C VAL A 214 47.82 -39.05 0.61
N ALA A 215 47.72 -39.60 1.83
CA ALA A 215 46.48 -39.62 2.60
C ALA A 215 45.96 -38.21 2.93
N ARG A 216 46.86 -37.25 3.24
CA ARG A 216 46.51 -35.84 3.46
C ARG A 216 45.92 -35.21 2.22
N ASN A 217 46.48 -35.45 1.03
CA ASN A 217 45.98 -34.89 -0.22
C ASN A 217 44.60 -35.46 -0.59
N GLU A 218 44.36 -36.75 -0.35
CA GLU A 218 43.03 -37.34 -0.51
C GLU A 218 42.02 -36.76 0.48
N LEU A 219 42.36 -36.73 1.77
CA LEU A 219 41.50 -36.16 2.80
C LEU A 219 41.21 -34.68 2.56
N ARG A 220 42.17 -33.93 2.01
CA ARG A 220 41.96 -32.53 1.64
C ARG A 220 40.90 -32.38 0.55
N LYS A 221 40.92 -33.22 -0.49
CA LYS A 221 39.88 -33.23 -1.53
C LYS A 221 38.52 -33.60 -0.95
N ASN A 222 38.47 -34.62 -0.08
CA ASN A 222 37.22 -35.02 0.57
C ASN A 222 36.69 -33.91 1.50
N LEU A 223 37.58 -33.22 2.22
CA LEU A 223 37.25 -32.08 3.06
C LEU A 223 36.69 -30.92 2.23
N GLU A 224 37.31 -30.58 1.10
CA GLU A 224 36.82 -29.57 0.16
C GLU A 224 35.41 -29.93 -0.35
N ALA A 225 35.19 -31.17 -0.79
CA ALA A 225 33.87 -31.64 -1.23
C ALA A 225 32.81 -31.58 -0.11
N VAL A 226 33.15 -31.99 1.11
CA VAL A 226 32.24 -31.93 2.27
C VAL A 226 31.86 -30.49 2.62
N PHE A 227 32.78 -29.53 2.45
CA PHE A 227 32.46 -28.12 2.64
C PHE A 227 31.50 -27.59 1.56
N GLU A 228 31.66 -28.03 0.31
CA GLU A 228 30.71 -27.71 -0.76
C GLU A 228 29.32 -28.29 -0.45
N ASP A 229 29.25 -29.57 -0.06
CA ASP A 229 27.99 -30.23 0.35
C ASP A 229 27.34 -29.53 1.55
N ALA A 230 28.13 -29.08 2.53
CA ALA A 230 27.63 -28.36 3.69
C ALA A 230 27.08 -26.97 3.31
N GLN A 231 27.72 -26.26 2.38
CA GLN A 231 27.21 -24.97 1.88
C GLN A 231 25.91 -25.15 1.10
N GLU A 232 25.82 -26.19 0.28
CA GLU A 232 24.60 -26.50 -0.47
C GLU A 232 23.46 -26.87 0.50
N LEU A 233 23.74 -27.68 1.53
CA LEU A 233 22.77 -27.99 2.58
C LEU A 233 22.31 -26.74 3.36
N GLU A 234 23.20 -25.80 3.64
CA GLU A 234 22.86 -24.51 4.25
C GLU A 234 21.92 -23.71 3.33
N ARG A 235 22.20 -23.67 2.02
CA ARG A 235 21.33 -23.03 1.02
C ARG A 235 19.95 -23.68 0.97
N GLU A 236 19.89 -25.00 0.87
CA GLU A 236 18.62 -25.75 0.87
C GLU A 236 17.81 -25.50 2.15
N THR A 237 18.48 -25.47 3.31
CA THR A 237 17.81 -25.20 4.59
C THR A 237 17.25 -23.78 4.63
N ALA A 238 18.01 -22.79 4.14
CA ALA A 238 17.55 -21.41 4.04
C ALA A 238 16.36 -21.27 3.08
N GLU A 239 16.37 -21.97 1.94
CA GLU A 239 15.26 -21.98 0.97
C GLU A 239 14.00 -22.59 1.57
N LYS A 240 14.10 -23.74 2.25
CA LYS A 240 12.97 -24.36 2.97
C LYS A 240 12.38 -23.44 4.04
N LEU A 241 13.25 -22.74 4.78
CA LEU A 241 12.80 -21.75 5.77
C LEU A 241 12.05 -20.59 5.10
N GLN A 242 12.57 -20.07 3.99
CA GLN A 242 11.92 -19.00 3.25
C GLN A 242 10.58 -19.45 2.65
N GLU A 243 10.49 -20.67 2.14
CA GLU A 243 9.25 -21.26 1.63
C GLU A 243 8.21 -21.43 2.74
N SER A 244 8.64 -21.91 3.92
CA SER A 244 7.79 -22.01 5.11
C SER A 244 7.25 -20.63 5.54
N ASP A 245 8.12 -19.63 5.65
CA ASP A 245 7.75 -18.24 5.95
C ASP A 245 6.73 -17.70 4.93
N ARG A 246 6.96 -17.96 3.64
CA ARG A 246 6.06 -17.56 2.55
C ARG A 246 4.71 -18.24 2.65
N GLY A 247 4.66 -19.54 2.98
CA GLY A 247 3.42 -20.30 3.14
C GLY A 247 2.55 -19.75 4.28
N VAL A 248 3.16 -19.45 5.43
CA VAL A 248 2.46 -18.85 6.59
C VAL A 248 1.93 -17.46 6.25
N ALA A 249 2.74 -16.65 5.55
CA ALA A 249 2.33 -15.33 5.08
C ALA A 249 1.18 -15.41 4.07
N GLU A 250 1.30 -16.25 3.04
CA GLU A 250 0.30 -16.47 1.99
C GLU A 250 -1.04 -16.87 2.58
N PHE A 251 -1.06 -17.84 3.49
CA PHE A 251 -2.29 -18.29 4.15
C PHE A 251 -2.96 -17.16 4.93
N THR A 252 -2.17 -16.40 5.69
CA THR A 252 -2.67 -15.30 6.52
C THR A 252 -3.19 -14.13 5.68
N ILE A 253 -2.43 -13.74 4.66
CA ILE A 253 -2.74 -12.62 3.76
C ILE A 253 -3.94 -12.97 2.89
N SER A 254 -3.95 -14.13 2.23
CA SER A 254 -5.03 -14.54 1.31
C SER A 254 -6.40 -14.46 1.97
N ARG A 255 -6.53 -15.01 3.17
CA ARG A 255 -7.78 -14.98 3.94
C ARG A 255 -8.32 -13.57 4.17
N LEU A 256 -7.44 -12.59 4.41
CA LEU A 256 -7.84 -11.20 4.63
C LEU A 256 -8.26 -10.50 3.33
N PHE A 257 -7.59 -10.79 2.22
CA PHE A 257 -7.88 -10.22 0.91
C PHE A 257 -9.11 -10.84 0.25
N GLU A 258 -9.35 -12.14 0.41
CA GLU A 258 -10.54 -12.84 -0.12
C GLU A 258 -11.83 -12.21 0.38
N LYS A 259 -11.90 -11.89 1.68
CA LYS A 259 -13.06 -11.23 2.28
C LYS A 259 -13.37 -9.87 1.63
N LEU A 260 -12.35 -9.09 1.31
CA LEU A 260 -12.51 -7.79 0.65
C LEU A 260 -12.80 -7.93 -0.84
N SER A 261 -12.12 -8.85 -1.51
CA SER A 261 -12.30 -9.12 -2.95
C SER A 261 -13.73 -9.60 -3.23
N GLY A 262 -14.29 -10.44 -2.36
CA GLY A 262 -15.69 -10.86 -2.47
C GLY A 262 -16.70 -9.73 -2.21
N LYS A 263 -16.35 -8.72 -1.41
CA LYS A 263 -17.23 -7.56 -1.17
C LYS A 263 -17.26 -6.58 -2.34
N TYR A 264 -16.14 -6.43 -3.05
CA TYR A 264 -15.98 -5.48 -4.15
C TYR A 264 -15.93 -6.19 -5.53
N SER A 265 -16.51 -7.39 -5.63
CA SER A 265 -16.45 -8.22 -6.84
C SER A 265 -17.03 -7.57 -8.09
N ASP A 266 -17.93 -6.60 -7.92
CA ASP A 266 -18.61 -5.91 -9.01
C ASP A 266 -17.71 -4.88 -9.71
N SER A 267 -16.58 -4.51 -9.11
CA SER A 267 -15.62 -3.55 -9.68
C SER A 267 -14.31 -4.23 -10.07
N ALA A 268 -14.12 -4.43 -11.38
CA ALA A 268 -12.90 -5.04 -11.91
C ALA A 268 -11.64 -4.25 -11.52
N ASP A 269 -11.72 -2.92 -11.49
CA ASP A 269 -10.59 -2.07 -11.11
C ASP A 269 -10.19 -2.26 -9.64
N ILE A 270 -11.17 -2.38 -8.74
CA ILE A 270 -10.90 -2.62 -7.31
C ILE A 270 -10.38 -4.04 -7.09
N VAL A 271 -10.93 -5.04 -7.79
CA VAL A 271 -10.45 -6.43 -7.71
C VAL A 271 -8.99 -6.51 -8.17
N GLN A 272 -8.64 -5.86 -9.29
CA GLN A 272 -7.26 -5.82 -9.76
C GLN A 272 -6.34 -5.12 -8.76
N TYR A 273 -6.76 -3.98 -8.21
CA TYR A 273 -6.00 -3.27 -7.18
C TYR A 273 -5.78 -4.11 -5.92
N LEU A 274 -6.79 -4.85 -5.46
CA LEU A 274 -6.65 -5.76 -4.32
C LEU A 274 -5.68 -6.91 -4.62
N ALA A 275 -5.70 -7.45 -5.85
CA ALA A 275 -4.75 -8.46 -6.29
C ALA A 275 -3.30 -7.93 -6.32
N ASP A 276 -3.11 -6.73 -6.88
CA ASP A 276 -1.80 -6.07 -6.93
C ASP A 276 -1.29 -5.76 -5.51
N LEU A 277 -2.17 -5.25 -4.64
CA LEU A 277 -1.88 -4.96 -3.24
C LEU A 277 -1.55 -6.24 -2.44
N LYS A 278 -2.23 -7.36 -2.75
CA LYS A 278 -1.92 -8.67 -2.17
C LYS A 278 -0.50 -9.09 -2.54
N SER A 279 -0.15 -9.06 -3.82
CA SER A 279 1.21 -9.38 -4.30
C SER A 279 2.26 -8.48 -3.66
N TYR A 280 2.01 -7.17 -3.64
CA TYR A 280 2.89 -6.19 -3.01
C TYR A 280 3.14 -6.49 -1.52
N THR A 281 2.10 -6.94 -0.81
CA THR A 281 2.18 -7.29 0.61
C THR A 281 3.03 -8.55 0.84
N LEU A 282 2.85 -9.57 -0.01
CA LEU A 282 3.61 -10.83 0.08
C LEU A 282 5.10 -10.61 -0.15
N ASP A 283 5.45 -9.80 -1.14
CA ASP A 283 6.85 -9.48 -1.46
C ASP A 283 7.55 -8.67 -0.36
N ARG A 284 6.78 -8.05 0.55
CA ARG A 284 7.28 -7.17 1.63
C ARG A 284 6.84 -7.60 3.01
N THR A 285 6.64 -8.90 3.21
CA THR A 285 6.15 -9.45 4.49
C THR A 285 6.98 -8.99 5.69
N ASP A 286 8.30 -8.84 5.54
CA ASP A 286 9.21 -8.43 6.62
C ASP A 286 8.96 -6.99 7.11
N THR A 287 8.48 -6.09 6.24
CA THR A 287 8.08 -4.72 6.61
C THR A 287 6.92 -4.72 7.62
N PHE A 288 6.08 -5.76 7.61
CA PHE A 288 4.98 -5.92 8.55
C PHE A 288 5.41 -6.62 9.84
N LYS A 289 6.53 -7.36 9.83
CA LYS A 289 7.13 -8.00 11.02
C LYS A 289 7.88 -6.98 11.89
N ALA A 290 8.70 -6.11 11.30
CA ALA A 290 9.63 -5.22 12.02
C ALA A 290 8.97 -4.15 12.92
N GLN A 291 7.75 -3.71 12.62
CA GLN A 291 7.11 -2.60 13.36
C GLN A 291 6.60 -2.94 14.77
N GLN A 292 6.63 -4.20 15.21
CA GLN A 292 6.37 -4.52 16.62
C GLN A 292 7.61 -4.38 17.52
N GLU A 293 8.82 -4.48 16.96
CA GLU A 293 10.07 -4.32 17.74
C GLU A 293 10.36 -2.85 18.05
N GLU A 294 10.08 -1.92 17.13
CA GLU A 294 10.31 -0.47 17.33
C GLU A 294 9.40 0.18 18.39
N LYS A 295 8.30 -0.47 18.82
CA LYS A 295 7.45 0.06 19.90
C LYS A 295 7.96 -0.27 21.31
N SER A 296 9.04 -1.03 21.46
CA SER A 296 9.56 -1.47 22.76
C SER A 296 10.79 -0.69 23.27
N GLU A 297 11.42 0.15 22.44
CA GLU A 297 12.53 1.00 22.89
C GLU A 297 12.37 2.44 22.40
N ALA A 298 11.52 3.20 23.09
CA ALA A 298 11.54 4.66 23.00
C ALA A 298 12.77 5.21 23.74
N VAL A 299 13.96 5.04 23.17
CA VAL A 299 15.15 5.81 23.55
C VAL A 299 15.15 7.10 22.73
N LEU A 300 15.11 8.22 23.43
CA LEU A 300 15.25 9.56 22.87
C LEU A 300 16.57 9.68 22.09
N VAL A 301 16.48 9.58 20.76
CA VAL A 301 17.54 10.04 19.85
C VAL A 301 16.96 11.22 19.07
N LEU A 302 17.65 12.36 19.15
CA LEU A 302 17.29 13.58 18.43
C LEU A 302 17.12 13.29 16.93
N PRO A 303 16.14 13.94 16.26
CA PRO A 303 15.91 13.73 14.84
C PRO A 303 17.06 14.36 14.05
N THR A 304 18.01 13.51 13.65
CA THR A 304 18.94 13.84 12.58
C THR A 304 18.09 13.88 11.31
N ILE A 305 18.05 15.04 10.63
CA ILE A 305 17.43 15.19 9.31
C ILE A 305 18.32 14.44 8.31
N GLN A 306 18.22 13.12 8.31
CA GLN A 306 18.68 12.27 7.22
C GLN A 306 17.47 12.04 6.32
N SER A 307 17.54 12.63 5.13
CA SER A 307 16.73 12.38 3.93
C SER A 307 15.73 11.21 4.02
N GLN A 308 14.49 11.50 4.44
CA GLN A 308 13.35 10.60 4.29
C GLN A 308 12.81 10.63 2.85
N TYR A 309 13.62 10.17 1.90
CA TYR A 309 13.15 9.74 0.58
C TYR A 309 13.00 8.22 0.51
N GLY A 310 12.78 7.55 1.65
CA GLY A 310 12.10 6.27 1.66
C GLY A 310 10.60 6.56 1.61
N SER A 311 9.97 6.40 0.45
CA SER A 311 8.51 6.48 0.33
C SER A 311 7.87 5.54 1.36
N ASP A 312 6.95 6.05 2.19
CA ASP A 312 6.22 5.24 3.17
C ASP A 312 5.71 3.94 2.50
N PRO A 313 6.13 2.74 2.97
CA PRO A 313 5.80 1.48 2.33
C PRO A 313 4.30 1.16 2.39
N PHE A 314 3.52 1.92 3.17
CA PHE A 314 2.09 1.78 3.32
C PHE A 314 1.27 2.76 2.47
N VAL A 315 1.91 3.60 1.64
CA VAL A 315 1.23 4.46 0.65
C VAL A 315 0.25 3.66 -0.22
N PRO A 316 0.56 2.42 -0.68
CA PRO A 316 -0.39 1.64 -1.47
C PRO A 316 -1.69 1.29 -0.75
N PHE A 317 -1.78 1.43 0.57
CA PHE A 317 -3.01 1.22 1.35
C PHE A 317 -3.83 2.51 1.53
N GLN A 318 -3.36 3.64 1.01
CA GLN A 318 -4.07 4.91 1.10
C GLN A 318 -5.06 5.04 -0.06
N VAL A 319 -6.32 5.26 0.28
CA VAL A 319 -7.39 5.57 -0.68
C VAL A 319 -7.79 7.02 -0.47
N ASN A 320 -7.71 7.82 -1.53
CA ASN A 320 -8.10 9.23 -1.48
C ASN A 320 -9.52 9.37 -2.04
N VAL A 321 -10.48 9.67 -1.16
CA VAL A 321 -11.87 9.94 -1.55
C VAL A 321 -11.95 11.38 -2.08
N PHE A 322 -12.10 11.51 -3.40
CA PHE A 322 -12.11 12.80 -4.09
C PHE A 322 -13.52 13.40 -4.19
N VAL A 323 -14.51 12.56 -4.50
CA VAL A 323 -15.93 12.93 -4.48
C VAL A 323 -16.66 11.98 -3.57
N ASP A 324 -17.44 12.55 -2.66
CA ASP A 324 -18.19 11.82 -1.65
C ASP A 324 -19.65 12.31 -1.66
N ASN A 325 -20.56 11.41 -2.00
CA ASN A 325 -21.99 11.67 -2.03
C ASN A 325 -22.72 10.95 -0.87
N GLY A 326 -21.97 10.39 0.10
CA GLY A 326 -22.49 9.85 1.35
C GLY A 326 -22.74 10.97 2.36
N ALA A 327 -24.01 11.27 2.61
CA ALA A 327 -24.43 12.19 3.67
C ALA A 327 -24.34 11.51 5.04
#